data_AF-A0A9W6WSG6-F1
#
_entry.id   AF-A0A9W6WSG6-F1
#
_cell.length_a   1.000
_cell.length_b   1.000
_cell.length_c   1.000
_cell.angle_alpha   90.00
_cell.angle_beta   90.00
_cell.angle_gamma   90.00
#
_symmetry.space_group_name_H-M   'P 1'
#
loop_
_entity.id
_entity.type
_entity.pdbx_description
1 polymer ?
#
loop_
_entity_poly.entity_id
_entity_poly.type
_entity_poly.pdbx_seq_one_letter_code
_entity_poly.pdbx_strand_id
1 'polypeptide(L)'
;MLVAYFVSAVALLAVLVPSVDAHAYMLIPAVQFNGLASDAWIVQIEPVWKSDKWYGNTAASVDAFKALKTANNFKDLKTLMSASMYGADCGFTNPNGTPQPIPTDGKATLSRILEHGGPCEIWLDNNKMMYRDDCNGMSSFPINYSFVTMVDAKRCDSTGGHFKE
;
A
#
# COMPACT_ATOMS: atom_id res chain seq x y z
N MET A 1 -36.15 55.13 -3.06
CA MET A 1 -35.92 54.08 -2.06
C MET A 1 -35.36 52.86 -2.79
N LEU A 2 -34.08 52.53 -2.58
CA LEU A 2 -33.44 51.38 -3.23
C LEU A 2 -33.94 50.08 -2.59
N VAL A 3 -34.43 49.16 -3.42
CA VAL A 3 -34.73 47.78 -3.02
C VAL A 3 -33.42 47.00 -3.11
N ALA A 4 -32.87 46.61 -1.96
CA ALA A 4 -31.67 45.79 -1.90
C ALA A 4 -32.03 44.32 -2.17
N TYR A 5 -31.54 43.78 -3.28
CA TYR A 5 -31.60 42.35 -3.58
C TYR A 5 -30.53 41.62 -2.76
N PHE A 6 -30.95 40.83 -1.77
CA PHE A 6 -30.06 39.89 -1.08
C PHE A 6 -29.88 38.66 -1.97
N VAL A 7 -28.77 38.61 -2.72
CA VAL A 7 -28.34 37.38 -3.40
C VAL A 7 -27.62 36.52 -2.37
N SER A 8 -28.28 35.45 -1.90
CA SER A 8 -27.68 34.47 -1.00
C SER A 8 -26.70 33.60 -1.79
N ALA A 9 -25.40 33.80 -1.57
CA ALA A 9 -24.36 32.97 -2.17
C ALA A 9 -24.22 31.67 -1.36
N VAL A 10 -24.75 30.57 -1.89
CA VAL A 10 -24.47 29.23 -1.37
C VAL A 10 -23.06 28.84 -1.81
N ALA A 11 -22.10 28.91 -0.90
CA ALA A 11 -20.76 28.38 -1.13
C ALA A 11 -20.81 26.85 -1.02
N LEU A 12 -20.79 26.13 -2.15
CA LEU A 12 -20.48 24.71 -2.17
C LEU A 12 -19.00 24.53 -1.81
N LEU A 13 -18.72 24.20 -0.54
CA LEU A 13 -17.42 23.61 -0.19
C LEU A 13 -17.40 22.19 -0.77
N ALA A 14 -16.78 22.03 -1.93
CA ALA A 14 -16.30 20.73 -2.35
C ALA A 14 -15.22 20.32 -1.32
N VAL A 15 -15.55 19.36 -0.45
CA VAL A 15 -14.55 18.73 0.41
C VAL A 15 -13.58 18.01 -0.51
N LEU A 16 -12.41 18.62 -0.74
CA LEU A 16 -11.27 17.96 -1.35
C LEU A 16 -10.81 16.90 -0.36
N VAL A 17 -11.41 15.72 -0.41
CA VAL A 17 -10.85 14.55 0.25
C VAL A 17 -9.55 14.27 -0.49
N PRO A 18 -8.37 14.36 0.16
CA PRO A 18 -7.13 13.96 -0.49
C PRO A 18 -7.26 12.48 -0.86
N SER A 19 -7.51 12.20 -2.14
CA SER A 19 -7.45 10.86 -2.69
C SER A 19 -5.97 10.51 -2.81
N VAL A 20 -5.52 9.58 -1.99
CA VAL A 20 -4.23 8.94 -2.23
C VAL A 20 -4.45 7.66 -3.00
N ASP A 21 -3.77 7.58 -4.13
CA ASP A 21 -3.75 6.43 -4.99
C ASP A 21 -2.56 5.57 -4.58
N ALA A 22 -2.75 4.78 -3.52
CA ALA A 22 -1.78 3.78 -3.07
C ALA A 22 -2.03 2.44 -3.78
N HIS A 23 -2.43 2.48 -5.06
CA HIS A 23 -2.63 1.27 -5.84
C HIS A 23 -1.49 1.15 -6.82
N ALA A 24 -0.74 0.08 -6.68
CA ALA A 24 0.26 -0.29 -7.66
C ALA A 24 0.30 -1.80 -7.83
N TYR A 25 0.96 -2.22 -8.91
CA TYR A 25 1.34 -3.61 -9.11
C TYR A 25 2.83 -3.69 -9.39
N MET A 26 3.41 -4.88 -9.21
CA MET A 26 4.83 -5.10 -9.48
C MET A 26 5.11 -5.07 -10.99
N LEU A 27 5.77 -4.01 -11.45
CA LEU A 27 6.21 -3.87 -12.83
C LEU A 27 7.48 -4.69 -13.10
N ILE A 28 8.39 -4.74 -12.11
CA ILE A 28 9.63 -5.52 -12.16
C ILE A 28 9.84 -6.19 -10.80
N PRO A 29 9.90 -7.52 -10.71
CA PRO A 29 9.57 -8.46 -11.78
C PRO A 29 8.10 -8.35 -12.21
N ALA A 30 7.82 -8.52 -13.51
CA ALA A 30 6.49 -8.25 -14.06
C ALA A 30 5.45 -9.27 -13.60
N VAL A 31 4.43 -8.80 -12.86
CA VAL A 31 3.28 -9.64 -12.53
C VAL A 31 2.41 -9.93 -13.77
N GLN A 32 1.71 -11.06 -13.73
CA GLN A 32 0.78 -11.47 -14.77
C GLN A 32 -0.65 -11.25 -14.32
N PHE A 33 -1.55 -10.95 -15.25
CA PHE A 33 -2.97 -10.72 -14.98
C PHE A 33 -3.80 -11.74 -15.77
N ASN A 34 -4.99 -12.10 -15.27
CA ASN A 34 -5.96 -12.91 -16.02
C ASN A 34 -6.66 -12.10 -17.13
N GLY A 35 -6.40 -10.79 -17.21
CA GLY A 35 -6.92 -9.86 -18.19
C GLY A 35 -5.96 -8.69 -18.38
N LEU A 36 -6.50 -7.48 -18.55
CA LEU A 36 -5.68 -6.28 -18.62
C LEU A 36 -5.02 -6.01 -17.26
N ALA A 37 -3.81 -5.45 -17.31
CA ALA A 37 -3.13 -4.94 -16.12
C ALA A 37 -4.01 -3.90 -15.42
N SER A 38 -4.11 -4.00 -14.10
CA SER A 38 -4.95 -3.11 -13.30
C SER A 38 -4.35 -2.86 -11.93
N ASP A 39 -4.32 -1.58 -11.58
CA ASP A 39 -4.07 -0.99 -10.28
C ASP A 39 -5.37 -0.37 -9.73
N ALA A 40 -6.54 -0.92 -10.09
CA ALA A 40 -7.80 -0.38 -9.60
C ALA A 40 -7.96 -0.64 -8.09
N TRP A 41 -8.85 0.13 -7.47
CA TRP A 41 -9.29 -0.11 -6.10
C TRP A 41 -9.91 -1.51 -5.95
N ILE A 42 -9.44 -2.29 -4.97
CA ILE A 42 -9.96 -3.63 -4.70
C ILE A 42 -11.08 -3.56 -3.65
N VAL A 43 -10.76 -3.06 -2.45
CA VAL A 43 -11.69 -3.01 -1.31
C VAL A 43 -11.29 -1.90 -0.36
N GLN A 44 -12.28 -1.29 0.30
CA GLN A 44 -12.03 -0.40 1.43
C GLN A 44 -11.98 -1.20 2.72
N ILE A 45 -10.86 -1.08 3.43
CA ILE A 45 -10.63 -1.74 4.70
C ILE A 45 -10.81 -0.70 5.81
N GLU A 46 -11.80 -0.91 6.67
CA GLU A 46 -11.95 -0.10 7.87
C GLU A 46 -10.79 -0.36 8.85
N PRO A 47 -10.34 0.64 9.62
CA PRO A 47 -9.23 0.45 10.55
C PRO A 47 -9.46 -0.70 11.52
N VAL A 48 -8.52 -1.64 11.58
CA VAL A 48 -8.61 -2.85 12.41
C VAL A 48 -8.71 -2.52 13.91
N TRP A 49 -8.13 -1.40 14.33
CA TRP A 49 -8.18 -0.90 15.70
C TRP A 49 -8.94 0.42 15.78
N LYS A 50 -9.67 0.63 16.87
CA LYS A 50 -10.44 1.87 17.06
C LYS A 50 -9.53 3.04 17.40
N SER A 51 -9.73 4.18 16.74
CA SER A 51 -9.12 5.47 17.06
C SER A 51 -10.02 6.60 16.56
N ASP A 52 -10.09 7.70 17.31
CA ASP A 52 -10.70 8.97 16.85
C ASP A 52 -9.74 9.77 15.94
N LYS A 53 -8.49 9.31 15.81
CA LYS A 53 -7.44 9.95 15.01
C LYS A 53 -7.34 9.42 13.58
N TRP A 54 -8.13 8.40 13.22
CA TRP A 54 -8.16 7.91 11.85
C TRP A 54 -8.78 8.95 10.93
N TYR A 55 -7.96 9.55 10.07
CA TYR A 55 -8.42 10.54 9.12
C TYR A 55 -7.54 10.53 7.87
N GLY A 56 -7.99 9.80 6.84
CA GLY A 56 -7.32 9.70 5.55
C GLY A 56 -5.82 9.39 5.65
N ASN A 57 -5.09 9.82 4.63
CA ASN A 57 -3.63 9.78 4.61
C ASN A 57 -3.08 11.06 5.26
N THR A 58 -2.94 11.03 6.58
CA THR A 58 -2.40 12.15 7.36
C THR A 58 -1.39 11.67 8.39
N ALA A 59 -0.55 12.60 8.87
CA ALA A 59 0.38 12.32 9.97
C ALA A 59 -0.35 11.84 11.24
N ALA A 60 -1.59 12.32 11.48
CA ALA A 60 -2.39 11.87 12.61
C ALA A 60 -2.78 10.37 12.51
N SER A 61 -3.13 9.90 11.30
CA SER A 61 -3.35 8.47 11.06
C SER A 61 -2.07 7.65 11.27
N VAL A 62 -0.92 8.15 10.82
CA VAL A 62 0.38 7.49 11.03
C VAL A 62 0.72 7.37 12.52
N ASP A 63 0.55 8.44 13.28
CA ASP A 63 0.82 8.45 14.72
C ASP A 63 -0.15 7.52 15.48
N ALA A 64 -1.43 7.48 15.07
CA ALA A 64 -2.41 6.55 15.60
C ALA A 64 -1.99 5.09 15.37
N PHE A 65 -1.54 4.76 14.15
CA PHE A 65 -1.00 3.43 13.85
C PHE A 65 0.19 3.09 14.73
N LYS A 66 1.20 3.97 14.83
CA LYS A 66 2.40 3.74 15.65
C LYS A 66 2.08 3.48 17.12
N ALA A 67 1.11 4.21 17.69
CA ALA A 67 0.67 4.01 19.06
C ALA A 67 -0.05 2.65 19.23
N LEU A 68 -1.00 2.35 18.32
CA LEU A 68 -1.85 1.17 18.43
C LEU A 68 -1.11 -0.12 18.09
N LYS A 69 -0.10 -0.09 17.20
CA LYS A 69 0.64 -1.29 16.82
C LYS A 69 1.33 -1.92 18.04
N THR A 70 1.90 -1.09 18.91
CA THR A 70 2.55 -1.54 20.14
C THR A 70 1.53 -2.12 21.12
N ALA A 71 0.40 -1.42 21.31
CA ALA A 71 -0.66 -1.85 22.22
C ALA A 71 -1.34 -3.16 21.81
N ASN A 72 -1.33 -3.50 20.51
CA ASN A 72 -2.02 -4.66 19.95
C ASN A 72 -1.07 -5.79 19.53
N ASN A 73 0.19 -5.80 20.00
CA ASN A 73 1.18 -6.81 19.64
C ASN A 73 1.32 -7.01 18.13
N PHE A 74 1.33 -5.91 17.38
CA PHE A 74 1.47 -5.95 15.92
C PHE A 74 2.73 -6.69 15.51
N LYS A 75 2.55 -7.69 14.65
CA LYS A 75 3.64 -8.50 14.13
C LYS A 75 4.11 -7.96 12.77
N ASP A 76 3.20 -7.91 11.82
CA ASP A 76 3.43 -7.48 10.45
C ASP A 76 2.11 -7.25 9.70
N LEU A 77 2.15 -6.46 8.61
CA LEU A 77 0.98 -6.18 7.78
C LEU A 77 0.47 -7.45 7.10
N LYS A 78 1.37 -8.33 6.64
CA LYS A 78 1.00 -9.63 6.05
C LYS A 78 0.06 -10.43 6.96
N THR A 79 0.35 -10.48 8.26
CA THR A 79 -0.48 -11.15 9.28
C THR A 79 -1.75 -10.35 9.57
N LEU A 80 -1.64 -9.03 9.70
CA LEU A 80 -2.79 -8.14 9.94
C LEU A 80 -3.84 -8.25 8.82
N MET A 81 -3.39 -8.41 7.56
CA MET A 81 -4.18 -8.45 6.33
C MET A 81 -4.44 -9.87 5.80
N SER A 82 -4.43 -10.88 6.67
CA SER A 82 -4.60 -12.29 6.27
C SER A 82 -6.06 -12.75 6.15
N ALA A 83 -7.02 -11.95 6.58
CA ALA A 83 -8.44 -12.30 6.50
C ALA A 83 -9.02 -12.00 5.11
N SER A 84 -9.94 -12.84 4.64
CA SER A 84 -10.60 -12.71 3.33
C SER A 84 -11.40 -11.41 3.13
N MET A 85 -11.73 -10.71 4.22
CA MET A 85 -12.40 -9.41 4.18
C MET A 85 -11.53 -8.29 3.61
N TYR A 86 -10.22 -8.54 3.41
CA TYR A 86 -9.25 -7.58 2.89
C TYR A 86 -8.99 -7.72 1.38
N GLY A 87 -9.90 -8.36 0.66
CA GLY A 87 -9.84 -8.55 -0.78
C GLY A 87 -9.16 -9.85 -1.19
N ALA A 88 -8.95 -10.02 -2.49
CA ALA A 88 -8.23 -11.18 -3.02
C ALA A 88 -6.76 -11.14 -2.60
N ASP A 89 -6.16 -12.30 -2.27
CA ASP A 89 -4.77 -12.39 -1.80
C ASP A 89 -3.73 -11.81 -2.76
N CYS A 90 -4.05 -11.74 -4.06
CA CYS A 90 -3.21 -11.18 -5.12
C CYS A 90 -3.86 -10.00 -5.85
N GLY A 91 -4.93 -9.42 -5.30
CA GLY A 91 -5.68 -8.35 -5.98
C GLY A 91 -6.11 -8.74 -7.39
N PHE A 92 -5.72 -7.93 -8.38
CA PHE A 92 -5.97 -8.21 -9.81
C PHE A 92 -4.91 -9.12 -10.47
N THR A 93 -3.80 -9.39 -9.79
CA THR A 93 -2.74 -10.27 -10.29
C THR A 93 -3.22 -11.72 -10.34
N ASN A 94 -2.81 -12.45 -11.37
CA ASN A 94 -3.06 -13.88 -11.49
C ASN A 94 -2.25 -14.63 -10.41
N PRO A 95 -2.91 -15.25 -9.40
CA PRO A 95 -2.21 -16.01 -8.36
C PRO A 95 -1.52 -17.27 -8.90
N ASN A 96 -1.93 -17.75 -10.08
CA ASN A 96 -1.33 -18.88 -10.77
C ASN A 96 -0.38 -18.43 -11.90
N GLY A 97 0.09 -17.18 -11.85
CA GLY A 97 1.07 -16.67 -12.78
C GLY A 97 2.39 -17.45 -12.72
N THR A 98 3.15 -17.42 -13.80
CA THR A 98 4.50 -17.99 -13.85
C THR A 98 5.41 -17.19 -12.92
N PRO A 99 6.07 -17.84 -11.94
CA PRO A 99 7.05 -17.19 -11.09
C PRO A 99 8.11 -16.46 -11.92
N GLN A 100 8.41 -15.23 -11.53
CA GLN A 100 9.40 -14.40 -12.22
C GLN A 100 10.75 -14.46 -11.50
N PRO A 101 11.87 -14.33 -12.23
CA PRO A 101 13.18 -14.28 -11.61
C PRO A 101 13.34 -13.02 -10.75
N ILE A 102 14.12 -13.14 -9.67
CA ILE A 102 14.53 -11.98 -8.88
C ILE A 102 15.44 -11.08 -9.73
N PRO A 103 15.18 -9.76 -9.82
CA PRO A 103 16.02 -8.83 -10.57
C PRO A 103 17.48 -8.85 -10.10
N THR A 104 18.42 -8.90 -11.06
CA THR A 104 19.86 -9.06 -10.79
C THR A 104 20.51 -7.81 -10.21
N ASP A 105 19.91 -6.64 -10.42
CA ASP A 105 20.30 -5.38 -9.79
C ASP A 105 19.77 -5.24 -8.35
N GLY A 106 19.07 -6.28 -7.89
CA GLY A 106 18.47 -6.34 -6.57
C GLY A 106 17.32 -5.36 -6.40
N LYS A 107 16.66 -4.88 -7.47
CA LYS A 107 15.58 -3.88 -7.37
C LYS A 107 14.23 -4.38 -7.85
N ALA A 108 13.17 -4.13 -7.08
CA ALA A 108 11.79 -4.16 -7.55
C ALA A 108 11.37 -2.80 -8.10
N THR A 109 10.45 -2.77 -9.04
CA THR A 109 9.80 -1.54 -9.52
C THR A 109 8.29 -1.76 -9.50
N LEU A 110 7.54 -0.81 -8.94
CA LEU A 110 6.08 -0.79 -9.01
C LEU A 110 5.62 0.03 -10.22
N SER A 111 4.38 -0.20 -10.66
CA SER A 111 3.75 0.56 -11.74
C SER A 111 3.61 2.05 -11.44
N ARG A 112 3.60 2.43 -10.16
CA ARG A 112 3.49 3.79 -9.64
C ARG A 112 4.34 3.97 -8.38
N ILE A 113 4.39 5.20 -7.90
CA ILE A 113 5.10 5.59 -6.68
C ILE A 113 4.33 5.05 -5.46
N LEU A 114 5.03 4.39 -4.53
CA LEU A 114 4.48 3.99 -3.22
C LEU A 114 4.55 5.14 -2.22
N GLU A 115 3.81 6.22 -2.44
CA GLU A 115 3.84 7.40 -1.57
C GLU A 115 2.50 7.58 -0.86
N HIS A 116 2.40 7.02 0.35
CA HIS A 116 1.25 7.19 1.21
C HIS A 116 1.65 7.21 2.69
N GLY A 117 0.89 7.93 3.50
CA GLY A 117 0.99 7.93 4.94
C GLY A 117 0.32 6.68 5.49
N GLY A 118 1.13 5.91 6.20
CA GLY A 118 0.75 4.63 6.76
C GLY A 118 1.86 3.62 6.60
N PRO A 119 1.75 2.47 7.28
CA PRO A 119 2.73 1.42 7.16
C PRO A 119 2.68 0.80 5.77
N CYS A 120 3.80 0.29 5.28
CA CYS A 120 3.84 -0.55 4.09
C CYS A 120 4.88 -1.66 4.25
N GLU A 121 4.63 -2.78 3.56
CA GLU A 121 5.50 -3.95 3.57
C GLU A 121 5.69 -4.54 2.18
N ILE A 122 6.86 -5.13 1.96
CA ILE A 122 7.16 -5.89 0.75
C ILE A 122 7.69 -7.23 1.13
N TRP A 123 7.14 -8.27 0.52
CA TRP A 123 7.50 -9.64 0.82
C TRP A 123 7.99 -10.36 -0.42
N LEU A 124 9.06 -11.12 -0.22
CA LEU A 124 9.47 -12.17 -1.13
C LEU A 124 9.30 -13.48 -0.39
N ASP A 125 8.34 -14.28 -0.81
CA ASP A 125 7.89 -15.48 -0.10
C ASP A 125 7.54 -15.21 1.38
N ASN A 126 8.35 -15.74 2.30
CA ASN A 126 8.22 -15.58 3.75
C ASN A 126 9.20 -14.55 4.34
N ASN A 127 9.95 -13.85 3.48
CA ASN A 127 10.93 -12.86 3.90
C ASN A 127 10.37 -11.46 3.71
N LYS A 128 10.38 -10.67 4.79
CA LYS A 128 10.02 -9.25 4.74
C LYS A 128 11.21 -8.47 4.20
N MET A 129 11.07 -7.95 2.99
CA MET A 129 12.12 -7.25 2.26
C MET A 129 12.11 -5.75 2.49
N MET A 130 11.00 -5.20 2.95
CA MET A 130 10.88 -3.79 3.31
C MET A 130 9.77 -3.62 4.34
N TYR A 131 10.00 -2.71 5.29
CA TYR A 131 9.01 -2.25 6.24
C TYR A 131 9.25 -0.79 6.58
N ARG A 132 8.19 0.01 6.59
CA ARG A 132 8.17 1.33 7.21
C ARG A 132 6.84 1.52 7.95
N ASP A 133 6.88 2.32 9.01
CA ASP A 133 5.67 2.80 9.68
C ASP A 133 4.97 3.92 8.92
N ASP A 134 5.68 4.55 8.00
CA ASP A 134 5.21 5.66 7.16
C ASP A 134 5.94 5.61 5.82
N CYS A 135 5.18 5.46 4.74
CA CYS A 135 5.70 5.37 3.37
C CYS A 135 5.60 6.70 2.62
N ASN A 136 5.33 7.78 3.34
CA ASN A 136 5.47 9.14 2.84
C ASN A 136 6.95 9.43 2.47
N GLY A 137 7.18 10.14 1.36
CA GLY A 137 8.52 10.49 0.88
C GLY A 137 9.25 9.40 0.11
N MET A 138 8.56 8.34 -0.35
CA MET A 138 9.11 7.34 -1.27
C MET A 138 8.93 7.73 -2.75
N SER A 139 9.18 9.00 -3.09
CA SER A 139 8.83 9.66 -4.37
C SER A 139 9.59 9.18 -5.63
N SER A 140 10.53 8.24 -5.50
CA SER A 140 11.23 7.61 -6.62
C SER A 140 11.40 6.13 -6.30
N PHE A 141 10.69 5.27 -7.03
CA PHE A 141 10.37 3.94 -6.51
C PHE A 141 10.92 2.75 -7.31
N PRO A 142 12.25 2.55 -7.29
CA PRO A 142 12.82 1.21 -7.27
C PRO A 142 13.13 0.77 -5.83
N ILE A 143 12.55 -0.34 -5.36
CA ILE A 143 12.90 -0.94 -4.06
C ILE A 143 14.14 -1.80 -4.23
N ASN A 144 15.31 -1.35 -3.80
CA ASN A 144 16.49 -2.21 -3.74
C ASN A 144 16.39 -3.23 -2.59
N TYR A 145 16.00 -4.46 -2.87
CA TYR A 145 16.07 -5.58 -1.94
C TYR A 145 17.41 -5.70 -1.18
N SER A 146 18.53 -5.11 -1.65
CA SER A 146 19.86 -5.11 -1.00
C SER A 146 20.02 -4.14 0.18
N PHE A 147 19.16 -3.13 0.37
CA PHE A 147 19.20 -2.31 1.60
C PHE A 147 18.63 -3.04 2.83
N VAL A 148 18.00 -4.19 2.60
CA VAL A 148 17.79 -5.22 3.60
C VAL A 148 18.79 -6.32 3.25
N THR A 149 19.88 -6.40 4.00
CA THR A 149 20.98 -7.34 3.77
C THR A 149 20.44 -8.70 3.34
N MET A 150 20.58 -9.05 2.07
CA MET A 150 20.07 -10.31 1.52
C MET A 150 21.00 -11.43 1.95
N VAL A 151 20.84 -11.90 3.19
CA VAL A 151 21.59 -13.04 3.71
C VAL A 151 21.13 -14.34 3.03
N ASP A 152 19.98 -14.37 2.35
CA ASP A 152 19.41 -15.64 1.85
C ASP A 152 18.71 -15.58 0.46
N ALA A 153 19.11 -14.68 -0.45
CA ALA A 153 18.63 -14.70 -1.85
C ALA A 153 18.97 -16.01 -2.61
N LYS A 154 19.81 -16.88 -2.02
CA LYS A 154 20.12 -18.23 -2.51
C LYS A 154 19.21 -19.34 -1.96
N ARG A 155 18.24 -19.03 -1.09
CA ARG A 155 17.31 -20.00 -0.49
C ARG A 155 15.87 -19.92 -1.01
N CYS A 156 15.57 -18.98 -1.91
CA CYS A 156 14.22 -18.84 -2.45
C CYS A 156 14.03 -19.83 -3.60
N ASP A 157 13.28 -20.90 -3.34
CA ASP A 157 12.71 -21.73 -4.42
C ASP A 157 11.67 -20.89 -5.17
N SER A 158 11.58 -21.13 -6.47
CA SER A 158 10.93 -20.33 -7.50
C SER A 158 9.41 -20.11 -7.37
N THR A 159 8.88 -19.57 -6.26
CA THR A 159 7.43 -19.46 -6.04
C THR A 159 6.97 -18.09 -5.52
N GLY A 160 7.15 -17.03 -6.31
CA GLY A 160 6.26 -15.85 -6.34
C GLY A 160 6.30 -14.89 -5.14
N GLY A 161 6.74 -13.64 -5.38
CA GLY A 161 6.63 -12.55 -4.40
C GLY A 161 5.20 -12.05 -4.22
N HIS A 162 4.82 -11.72 -2.99
CA HIS A 162 3.54 -11.10 -2.64
C HIS A 162 3.78 -9.66 -2.15
N PHE A 163 3.03 -8.71 -2.69
CA PHE A 163 3.03 -7.32 -2.26
C PHE A 163 1.69 -7.04 -1.57
N LYS A 164 1.70 -6.54 -0.33
CA LYS A 164 0.51 -6.16 0.43
C LYS A 164 0.74 -4.75 0.97
N GLU A 165 -0.13 -3.83 0.55
CA GLU A 165 -0.23 -2.44 1.01
C GLU A 165 -1.25 -2.33 2.14
#